data_AF-A0A2V5UTG4-F1
#
_entry.id   AF-A0A2V5UTG4-F1
#
_cell.length_a   1.000
_cell.length_b   1.000
_cell.length_c   1.000
_cell.angle_alpha   90.00
_cell.angle_beta   90.00
_cell.angle_gamma   90.00
#
_symmetry.space_group_name_H-M   'P 1'
#
loop_
_entity.id
_entity.type
_entity.pdbx_description
1 polymer ?
#
loop_
_entity_poly.entity_id
_entity_poly.type
_entity_poly.pdbx_seq_one_letter_code
_entity_poly.pdbx_strand_id
1 'polypeptide(L)'
;IIDRCEGTGGAVKSPIGWLPSPHDLDLEELDVQHKCIIELLGVDHEEWQKEIAAHEKFFGSLGGVVPQELQTQREQLAARFKL
;
A
#
# COMPACT_ATOMS: atom_id res chain seq x y z
N ILE A 1 0.41 -3.97 14.11
CA ILE A 1 -0.92 -3.35 13.85
C ILE A 1 -1.54 -2.80 15.13
N ILE A 2 -1.64 -3.59 16.20
CA ILE A 2 -2.16 -3.12 17.51
C ILE A 2 -1.42 -1.87 17.98
N ASP A 3 -0.09 -1.88 17.97
CA ASP A 3 0.72 -0.71 18.35
C ASP A 3 0.38 0.57 17.55
N ARG A 4 0.00 0.43 16.27
CA ARG A 4 -0.45 1.57 15.46
C ARG A 4 -1.81 2.10 15.90
N CYS A 5 -2.72 1.23 16.31
CA CYS A 5 -4.03 1.61 16.88
C CYS A 5 -3.86 2.28 18.25
N GLU A 6 -2.87 1.85 19.02
CA GLU A 6 -2.55 2.40 20.34
C GLU A 6 -1.62 3.64 20.29
N GLY A 7 -1.11 3.99 19.10
CA GLY A 7 -0.23 5.14 18.89
C GLY A 7 1.22 4.92 19.31
N THR A 8 1.60 3.69 19.64
CA THR A 8 2.95 3.28 20.05
C THR A 8 3.80 2.76 18.87
N GLY A 9 3.17 2.39 17.76
CA GLY A 9 3.84 1.87 16.56
C GLY A 9 4.28 2.94 15.57
N GLY A 10 5.53 2.87 15.11
CA GLY A 10 6.07 3.72 14.05
C GLY A 10 5.52 3.40 12.66
N ALA A 11 5.67 4.36 11.74
CA ALA A 11 5.39 4.15 10.32
C ALA A 11 6.05 5.24 9.47
N VAL A 12 6.35 4.90 8.22
CA VAL A 12 6.82 5.81 7.18
C VAL A 12 5.69 6.09 6.20
N LYS A 13 5.54 7.36 5.79
CA LYS A 13 4.54 7.76 4.79
C LYS A 13 4.99 7.32 3.40
N SER A 14 4.10 6.65 2.68
CA SER A 14 4.29 6.21 1.30
C SER A 14 3.13 6.69 0.41
N PRO A 15 3.26 6.57 -0.93
CA PRO A 15 2.15 6.82 -1.86
C PRO A 15 0.93 5.91 -1.64
N ILE A 16 1.06 4.77 -0.98
CA ILE A 16 -0.07 3.84 -0.73
C ILE A 16 -0.61 3.91 0.71
N GLY A 17 -0.10 4.84 1.52
CA GLY A 17 -0.48 5.01 2.92
C GLY A 17 0.71 4.90 3.86
N TRP A 18 0.46 4.45 5.08
CA TRP A 18 1.50 4.29 6.11
C TRP A 18 2.02 2.86 6.11
N LEU A 19 3.31 2.69 5.90
CA LEU A 19 4.00 1.39 5.97
C LEU A 19 4.86 1.34 7.24
N PRO A 20 4.99 0.18 7.90
CA PRO A 20 5.97 0.05 8.97
C PRO A 20 7.38 0.21 8.39
N SER A 21 8.31 0.73 9.20
CA SER A 21 9.73 0.53 8.94
C SER A 21 10.13 -0.90 9.34
N PRO A 22 11.26 -1.43 8.84
CA PRO A 22 11.76 -2.73 9.29
C PRO A 22 11.96 -2.85 10.80
N HIS A 23 12.18 -1.72 11.49
CA HIS A 23 12.39 -1.69 12.95
C HIS A 23 11.08 -1.62 13.75
N ASP A 24 9.94 -1.38 13.07
CA ASP A 24 8.61 -1.39 13.70
C ASP A 24 8.00 -2.80 13.76
N LEU A 25 8.73 -3.82 13.30
CA LEU A 25 8.30 -5.21 13.27
C LEU A 25 9.09 -6.02 14.30
N ASP A 26 8.35 -6.80 15.09
CA ASP A 26 8.95 -7.82 15.94
C ASP A 26 9.32 -9.05 15.09
N LEU A 27 10.62 -9.30 14.97
CA LEU A 27 11.21 -10.33 14.09
C LEU A 27 12.21 -11.23 14.84
N GLU A 28 12.30 -11.14 16.17
CA GLU A 28 13.41 -11.70 16.95
C GLU A 28 13.58 -13.22 16.80
N GLU A 29 12.50 -13.95 16.54
CA GLU A 29 12.49 -15.41 16.39
C GLU A 29 12.38 -15.89 14.94
N LEU A 30 12.47 -14.98 13.96
CA LEU A 30 12.29 -15.30 12.55
C LEU A 30 13.63 -15.32 11.80
N ASP A 31 13.95 -16.45 11.16
CA ASP A 31 15.13 -16.57 10.28
C ASP A 31 14.86 -15.91 8.92
N VAL A 32 14.88 -14.57 8.91
CA VAL A 32 14.70 -13.75 7.71
C VAL A 32 15.82 -12.72 7.60
N GLN A 33 16.34 -12.60 6.38
CA GLN A 33 17.38 -11.61 6.10
C GLN A 33 16.75 -10.22 6.07
N HIS A 34 17.41 -9.24 6.68
CA HIS A 34 16.94 -7.85 6.72
C HIS A 34 16.62 -7.28 5.33
N LYS A 35 17.39 -7.65 4.31
CA LYS A 35 17.11 -7.25 2.92
C LYS A 35 15.76 -7.74 2.40
N CYS A 36 15.29 -8.91 2.82
CA CYS A 36 14.00 -9.45 2.41
C CYS A 36 12.87 -8.62 3.02
N ILE A 37 13.04 -8.15 4.26
CA ILE A 37 12.07 -7.24 4.90
C ILE A 37 12.02 -5.89 4.17
N ILE A 38 13.18 -5.33 3.82
CA ILE A 38 13.24 -4.10 3.02
C ILE A 38 12.52 -4.28 1.68
N GLU A 39 12.77 -5.39 0.99
CA GLU A 39 12.13 -5.70 -0.29
C GLU A 39 10.61 -5.85 -0.15
N LEU A 40 10.14 -6.61 0.85
CA LEU A 40 8.71 -6.82 1.13
C LEU A 40 7.96 -5.53 1.48
N LEU A 41 8.63 -4.59 2.15
CA LEU A 41 8.06 -3.30 2.53
C LEU A 41 8.25 -2.23 1.44
N GLY A 42 8.95 -2.56 0.35
CA GLY A 42 9.18 -1.68 -0.77
C GLY A 42 7.90 -1.38 -1.56
N VAL A 43 7.83 -0.18 -2.14
CA VAL A 43 6.76 0.21 -3.07
C VAL A 43 7.40 0.47 -4.43
N ASP A 44 7.25 -0.49 -5.34
CA ASP A 44 7.70 -0.32 -6.73
C ASP A 44 6.73 0.60 -7.48
N HIS A 45 7.24 1.73 -7.96
CA HIS A 45 6.41 2.74 -8.62
C HIS A 45 5.84 2.25 -9.96
N GLU A 46 6.59 1.48 -10.74
CA GLU A 46 6.15 1.04 -12.07
C GLU A 46 5.11 -0.09 -11.95
N GLU A 47 5.27 -1.01 -11.00
CA GLU A 47 4.29 -2.05 -10.71
C GLU A 47 2.97 -1.46 -10.20
N TRP A 48 3.04 -0.50 -9.28
CA TRP A 48 1.83 0.17 -8.79
C TRP A 48 1.12 0.98 -9.87
N GLN A 49 1.85 1.60 -10.81
CA GLN A 49 1.21 2.27 -11.94
C GLN A 49 0.43 1.29 -12.83
N LYS A 50 0.98 0.09 -13.08
CA LYS A 50 0.30 -0.98 -13.82
C LYS A 50 -0.93 -1.48 -13.06
N GLU A 51 -0.83 -1.63 -11.74
CA GLU A 51 -1.94 -2.09 -10.89
C GLU A 51 -3.08 -1.06 -10.85
N ILE A 52 -2.77 0.24 -10.74
CA ILE A 52 -3.78 1.31 -10.77
C ILE A 52 -4.52 1.35 -12.11
N ALA A 53 -3.84 1.08 -13.22
CA ALA A 53 -4.50 0.92 -14.51
C ALA A 53 -5.39 -0.34 -14.55
N ALA A 54 -4.97 -1.44 -13.92
CA ALA A 54 -5.78 -2.65 -13.79
C ALA A 54 -7.04 -2.44 -12.93
N HIS A 55 -6.99 -1.58 -11.90
CA HIS A 55 -8.16 -1.22 -11.10
C HIS A 55 -9.30 -0.66 -11.96
N GLU A 56 -8.99 0.15 -12.98
CA GLU A 56 -10.01 0.71 -13.87
C GLU A 56 -10.78 -0.38 -14.62
N LYS A 57 -10.03 -1.33 -15.17
CA LYS A 57 -10.59 -2.50 -15.86
C LYS A 57 -11.44 -3.34 -14.89
N PHE A 58 -10.96 -3.56 -13.66
CA PHE A 58 -11.70 -4.30 -12.65
C PHE A 58 -12.99 -3.59 -12.25
N PHE A 59 -12.94 -2.29 -11.96
CA PHE A 59 -14.13 -1.52 -11.59
C PHE A 59 -15.16 -1.47 -12.73
N GLY A 60 -14.72 -1.36 -13.98
CA GLY A 60 -15.60 -1.46 -15.14
C GLY A 60 -16.27 -2.84 -15.27
N SER A 61 -15.58 -3.92 -14.88
CA SER A 61 -16.14 -5.28 -14.92
C SER A 61 -17.28 -5.53 -13.92
N LEU A 62 -17.39 -4.70 -12.88
CA LEU A 62 -18.42 -4.83 -11.84
C LEU A 62 -19.79 -4.26 -12.25
N GLY A 63 -19.98 -3.86 -13.51
CA GLY A 63 -21.30 -3.50 -14.04
C GLY A 63 -21.89 -2.21 -13.46
N GLY A 64 -21.04 -1.25 -13.07
CA GLY A 64 -21.46 0.08 -12.62
C GLY A 64 -21.95 0.16 -11.17
N VAL A 65 -21.81 -0.91 -10.37
CA VAL A 65 -22.20 -0.92 -8.95
C VAL A 65 -21.16 -0.30 -8.02
N VAL A 66 -19.98 0.07 -8.55
CA VAL A 66 -18.89 0.63 -7.76
C VAL A 66 -19.27 2.03 -7.26
N PRO A 67 -19.31 2.26 -5.92
CA PRO A 67 -19.59 3.57 -5.35
C PRO A 67 -18.64 4.65 -5.85
N GLN A 68 -19.15 5.88 -5.99
CA GLN A 68 -18.37 7.02 -6.45
C GLN A 68 -17.18 7.33 -5.52
N GLU A 69 -17.30 7.04 -4.23
CA GLU A 69 -16.24 7.21 -3.25
C GLU A 69 -15.03 6.31 -3.57
N LEU A 70 -15.26 5.07 -4.02
CA LEU A 70 -14.18 4.16 -4.42
C LEU A 70 -13.50 4.61 -5.71
N GLN A 71 -14.27 5.17 -6.66
CA GLN A 71 -13.70 5.80 -7.86
C GLN A 71 -12.80 6.98 -7.49
N THR A 72 -13.28 7.85 -6.60
CA THR A 72 -12.53 9.00 -6.10
C THR A 72 -11.25 8.57 -5.39
N GLN A 73 -11.29 7.51 -4.57
CA GLN A 73 -10.09 6.97 -3.91
C GLN A 73 -9.07 6.43 -4.93
N ARG A 74 -9.52 5.77 -6.00
CA ARG A 74 -8.65 5.31 -7.10
C ARG A 74 -7.97 6.48 -7.79
N GLU A 75 -8.70 7.54 -8.12
CA GLU A 75 -8.15 8.75 -8.76
C GLU A 75 -7.13 9.47 -7.85
N GLN A 76 -7.44 9.58 -6.55
CA GLN A 76 -6.49 10.13 -5.57
C GLN A 76 -5.23 9.29 -5.44
N LEU A 77 -5.34 7.97 -5.56
CA LEU A 77 -4.19 7.07 -5.59
C LEU A 77 -3.37 7.28 -6.86
N ALA A 78 -4.01 7.34 -8.04
CA ALA A 78 -3.35 7.61 -9.32
C ALA A 78 -2.54 8.91 -9.28
N ALA A 79 -3.11 9.98 -8.72
CA ALA A 79 -2.43 11.27 -8.58
C ALA A 79 -1.14 11.19 -7.73
N ARG A 80 -1.08 10.32 -6.71
CA ARG A 80 0.13 10.12 -5.90
C ARG A 80 1.26 9.44 -6.69
N PHE A 81 0.93 8.74 -7.77
CA PHE A 81 1.87 8.09 -8.69
C PHE A 81 2.07 8.87 -10.00
N LYS A 82 1.54 10.10 -10.10
CA LYS A 82 1.62 10.98 -11.28
C LYS A 82 1.05 10.36 -12.56
N LEU A 83 -0.02 9.58 -12.41
CA LEU A 83 -0.86 9.08 -13.50
C LEU A 83 -2.02 10.05 -13.79
#